data_AF-A0A2H8U185-F1
#
_entry.id   AF-A0A2H8U185-F1
#
_cell.length_a   1.000
_cell.length_b   1.000
_cell.length_c   1.000
_cell.angle_alpha   90.00
_cell.angle_beta   90.00
_cell.angle_gamma   90.00
#
_symmetry.space_group_name_H-M   'P 1'
#
loop_
_entity.id
_entity.type
_entity.pdbx_description
1 polymer ?
#
loop_
_entity_poly.entity_id
_entity_poly.type
_entity_poly.pdbx_seq_one_letter_code
_entity_poly.pdbx_strand_id
1 'polypeptide(L)'
;MFRRLNCLRRTQRFYSLNASNSVFGRESFIQRHIGPNDSDQKQMLKELGYQSLEDLSEAVIPDSVYLPKTPNLKSSVIIDEQSLATLIKSIASKNQKWRSFIGMGYYNCHTPHVIVRNMLENPGWLTPYTPYQEEIGQGRLESLLNFQTLVVDLTCMDVANASLLDEATSASEALTMTFRHNKRKRWFIADNVHPQTLSVVQTRASALGIEVCSGDPKQVNDFKSYSGVLLQYPDTYGNLFDYSDVVHKAHNNEVRFQYQYNNT
;
A
#
# COMPACT_ATOMS: atom_id res chain seq x y z
N MET A 1 22.28 -19.88 47.87
CA MET A 1 23.08 -18.87 48.58
C MET A 1 24.03 -18.25 47.56
N PHE A 2 23.89 -16.93 47.31
CA PHE A 2 24.66 -16.08 46.35
C PHE A 2 24.46 -16.41 44.84
N ARG A 3 24.08 -15.50 43.92
CA ARG A 3 24.07 -14.03 43.87
C ARG A 3 22.79 -13.56 43.14
N ARG A 4 21.77 -13.16 43.90
CA ARG A 4 20.64 -12.32 43.46
C ARG A 4 20.76 -11.03 44.24
N LEU A 5 21.33 -9.97 43.65
CA LEU A 5 21.37 -8.59 44.15
C LEU A 5 22.42 -7.87 43.28
N ASN A 6 22.00 -7.25 42.17
CA ASN A 6 22.71 -6.09 41.57
C ASN A 6 22.05 -5.51 40.30
N CYS A 7 20.92 -6.03 39.79
CA CYS A 7 20.26 -5.40 38.63
C CYS A 7 19.21 -4.32 39.00
N LEU A 8 18.92 -4.11 40.29
CA LEU A 8 17.85 -3.23 40.76
C LEU A 8 18.21 -1.73 40.88
N ARG A 9 19.33 -1.27 40.29
CA ARG A 9 19.78 0.14 40.45
C ARG A 9 19.92 0.95 39.15
N ARG A 10 19.48 0.46 37.99
CA ARG A 10 19.67 1.19 36.71
C ARG A 10 18.42 1.68 35.98
N THR A 11 17.21 1.33 36.41
CA THR A 11 15.97 1.76 35.72
C THR A 11 15.44 3.12 36.17
N GLN A 12 15.75 3.59 37.38
CA GLN A 12 15.33 4.93 37.83
C GLN A 12 15.99 6.11 37.06
N ARG A 13 17.01 5.85 36.24
CA ARG A 13 17.70 6.91 35.48
C ARG A 13 17.10 7.23 34.11
N PHE A 14 16.09 6.49 33.66
CA PHE A 14 15.51 6.69 32.32
C PHE A 14 14.45 7.79 32.27
N TYR A 15 13.78 8.10 33.38
CA TYR A 15 12.84 9.24 33.48
C TYR A 15 13.52 10.58 33.78
N SER A 16 14.86 10.61 33.96
CA SER A 16 15.61 11.85 34.18
C SER A 16 16.58 12.15 33.04
N LEU A 17 16.11 12.04 31.79
CA LEU A 17 16.82 12.61 30.66
C LEU A 17 16.49 14.11 30.60
N ASN A 18 17.32 14.91 31.28
CA ASN A 18 17.48 16.36 31.14
C ASN A 18 16.36 17.06 30.36
N ALA A 19 15.31 17.45 31.09
CA ALA A 19 14.32 18.44 30.70
C ALA A 19 15.05 19.74 30.34
N SER A 20 15.46 19.86 29.07
CA SER A 20 16.05 21.07 28.53
C SER A 20 14.93 22.03 28.19
N ASN A 21 14.62 22.89 29.17
CA ASN A 21 13.97 24.20 29.07
C ASN A 21 12.99 24.39 27.90
N SER A 22 11.95 23.55 27.85
CA SER A 22 10.71 23.88 27.18
C SER A 22 9.63 23.91 28.26
N VAL A 23 8.89 25.01 28.36
CA VAL A 23 7.79 25.19 29.34
C VAL A 23 6.69 24.12 29.15
N PHE A 24 6.65 23.49 27.98
CA PHE A 24 5.78 22.36 27.64
C PHE A 24 6.68 21.16 27.24
N GLY A 25 6.74 20.11 28.05
CA GLY A 25 7.73 19.03 27.93
C GLY A 25 7.83 18.39 26.53
N ARG A 26 9.04 18.02 26.12
CA ARG A 26 9.36 17.38 24.81
C ARG A 26 8.76 15.97 24.63
N GLU A 27 8.18 15.39 25.68
CA GLU A 27 7.59 14.03 25.70
C GLU A 27 6.08 14.01 25.39
N SER A 28 5.51 15.15 24.97
CA SER A 28 4.06 15.32 24.77
C SER A 28 3.42 14.34 23.78
N PHE A 29 4.14 13.83 22.77
CA PHE A 29 3.53 12.94 21.78
C PHE A 29 3.25 11.54 22.33
N ILE A 30 4.18 10.98 23.13
CA ILE A 30 4.02 9.63 23.71
C ILE A 30 2.76 9.57 24.57
N GLN A 31 2.53 10.61 25.38
CA GLN A 31 1.34 10.73 26.24
C GLN A 31 0.04 10.96 25.46
N ARG A 32 0.10 11.48 24.22
CA ARG A 32 -1.08 11.62 23.33
C ARG A 32 -1.35 10.35 22.53
N HIS A 33 -0.31 9.57 22.25
CA HIS A 33 -0.39 8.34 21.47
C HIS A 33 -0.79 7.13 22.31
N ILE A 34 -0.22 6.97 23.50
CA ILE A 34 -0.52 5.88 24.42
C ILE A 34 -1.76 6.27 25.24
N GLY A 35 -2.85 5.50 25.09
CA GLY A 35 -4.10 5.73 25.82
C GLY A 35 -3.98 5.56 27.34
N PRO A 36 -3.54 4.39 27.84
CA PRO A 36 -3.42 4.15 29.29
C PRO A 36 -2.33 5.00 29.93
N ASN A 37 -2.71 5.85 30.88
CA ASN A 37 -1.76 6.61 31.69
C ASN A 37 -1.16 5.76 32.83
N ASP A 38 -0.24 6.30 33.62
CA ASP A 38 0.42 5.58 34.71
C ASP A 38 -0.53 4.98 35.76
N SER A 39 -1.67 5.64 36.01
CA SER A 39 -2.70 5.13 36.93
C SER A 39 -3.45 3.95 36.31
N ASP A 40 -3.85 4.07 35.05
CA ASP A 40 -4.53 3.01 34.31
C ASP A 40 -3.63 1.78 34.19
N GLN A 41 -2.36 1.98 33.84
CA GLN A 41 -1.36 0.91 33.74
C GLN A 41 -1.20 0.17 35.08
N LYS A 42 -1.11 0.89 36.21
CA LYS A 42 -1.04 0.26 37.54
C LYS A 42 -2.29 -0.55 37.87
N GLN A 43 -3.47 -0.04 37.52
CA GLN A 43 -4.73 -0.75 37.74
C GLN A 43 -4.80 -2.03 36.89
N MET A 44 -4.45 -1.94 35.60
CA MET A 44 -4.41 -3.08 34.67
C MET A 44 -3.39 -4.14 35.11
N LEU A 45 -2.19 -3.73 35.50
CA LEU A 45 -1.15 -4.65 35.99
C LEU A 45 -1.58 -5.38 37.26
N LYS A 46 -2.23 -4.68 38.19
CA LYS A 46 -2.77 -5.29 39.41
C LYS A 46 -3.81 -6.36 39.10
N GLU A 47 -4.71 -6.10 38.16
CA GLU A 47 -5.73 -7.08 37.74
C GLU A 47 -5.09 -8.32 37.11
N LEU A 48 -4.02 -8.13 36.33
CA LEU A 48 -3.27 -9.23 35.71
C LEU A 48 -2.29 -9.94 36.68
N GLY A 49 -2.08 -9.41 37.90
CA GLY A 49 -1.19 -9.99 38.91
C GLY A 49 0.30 -9.68 38.73
N TYR A 50 0.66 -8.64 37.96
CA TYR A 50 2.05 -8.21 37.73
C TYR A 50 2.37 -6.91 38.48
N GLN A 51 3.64 -6.70 38.86
CA GLN A 51 4.05 -5.48 39.60
C GLN A 51 4.53 -4.37 38.68
N SER A 52 4.94 -4.70 37.45
CA SER A 52 5.49 -3.77 36.46
C SER A 52 5.23 -4.24 35.03
N LEU A 53 5.41 -3.34 34.05
CA LEU A 53 5.39 -3.70 32.63
C LEU A 53 6.57 -4.61 32.27
N GLU A 54 7.71 -4.46 32.95
CA GLU A 54 8.88 -5.32 32.82
C GLU A 54 8.56 -6.75 33.24
N ASP A 55 7.92 -6.94 34.41
CA ASP A 55 7.52 -8.26 34.92
C ASP A 55 6.55 -8.96 33.95
N LEU A 56 5.59 -8.21 33.40
CA LEU A 56 4.66 -8.71 32.40
C LEU A 56 5.39 -9.10 31.10
N SER A 57 6.33 -8.28 30.64
CA SER A 57 7.10 -8.53 29.42
C SER A 57 7.98 -9.76 29.54
N GLU A 58 8.67 -9.95 30.68
CA GLU A 58 9.49 -11.14 30.97
C GLU A 58 8.65 -12.43 31.03
N ALA A 59 7.40 -12.34 31.49
CA ALA A 59 6.51 -13.50 31.54
C ALA A 59 5.94 -13.89 30.16
N VAL A 60 5.78 -12.94 29.24
CA VAL A 60 5.14 -13.14 27.94
C VAL A 60 6.15 -13.45 26.83
N ILE A 61 7.31 -12.79 26.83
CA ILE A 61 8.29 -12.87 25.76
C ILE A 61 9.38 -13.89 26.13
N PRO A 62 9.59 -14.96 25.34
CA PRO A 62 10.66 -15.92 25.61
C PRO A 62 12.05 -15.29 25.56
N ASP A 63 12.93 -15.67 26.49
CA ASP A 63 14.33 -15.20 26.57
C ASP A 63 15.12 -15.36 25.27
N SER A 64 14.80 -16.40 24.48
CA SER A 64 15.49 -16.69 23.21
C SER A 64 15.33 -15.61 22.14
N VAL A 65 14.28 -14.78 22.25
CA VAL A 65 13.97 -13.70 21.31
C VAL A 65 13.94 -12.33 21.99
N TYR A 66 14.12 -12.26 23.30
CA TYR A 66 14.14 -10.99 24.04
C TYR A 66 15.38 -10.17 23.68
N LEU A 67 15.19 -8.91 23.29
CA LEU A 67 16.29 -8.02 22.96
C LEU A 67 16.92 -7.48 24.26
N PRO A 68 18.17 -7.82 24.60
CA PRO A 68 18.78 -7.44 25.87
C PRO A 68 19.14 -5.95 25.96
N LYS A 69 19.09 -5.24 24.83
CA LYS A 69 19.34 -3.81 24.73
C LYS A 69 18.35 -3.20 23.75
N THR A 70 17.81 -2.05 24.13
CA THR A 70 17.05 -1.20 23.22
C THR A 70 17.90 -0.90 21.99
N PRO A 71 17.35 -1.01 20.77
CA PRO A 71 18.04 -0.61 19.56
C PRO A 71 18.57 0.83 19.71
N ASN A 72 19.80 1.08 19.26
CA ASN A 72 20.39 2.42 19.30
C ASN A 72 19.73 3.30 18.23
N LEU A 73 18.53 3.77 18.54
CA LEU A 73 17.90 4.87 17.83
C LEU A 73 18.61 6.14 18.29
N LYS A 74 19.17 6.92 17.35
CA LYS A 74 19.90 8.15 17.67
C LYS A 74 19.08 9.00 18.66
N SER A 75 19.69 9.48 19.74
CA SER A 75 19.01 10.27 20.79
C SER A 75 18.32 11.56 20.29
N SER A 76 18.58 11.95 19.03
CA SER A 76 17.87 13.00 18.29
C SER A 76 16.46 12.60 17.80
N VAL A 77 15.94 11.43 18.16
CA VAL A 77 14.68 10.86 17.64
C VAL A 77 13.44 11.26 18.46
N ILE A 78 13.59 11.66 19.73
CA ILE A 78 12.47 12.16 20.53
C ILE A 78 12.36 13.67 20.33
N ILE A 79 11.54 14.06 19.37
CA ILE A 79 11.18 15.46 19.08
C ILE A 79 9.68 15.63 19.23
N ASP A 80 9.26 16.81 19.66
CA ASP A 80 7.84 17.16 19.74
C ASP A 80 7.22 17.32 18.33
N GLU A 81 5.90 17.37 18.27
CA GLU A 81 5.13 17.45 17.01
C GLU A 81 5.51 18.68 16.17
N GLN A 82 5.80 19.83 16.79
CA GLN A 82 6.14 21.06 16.08
C GLN A 82 7.55 20.97 15.48
N SER A 83 8.50 20.43 16.25
CA SER A 83 9.85 20.14 15.78
C SER A 83 9.83 19.13 14.62
N LEU A 84 9.00 18.08 14.71
CA LEU A 84 8.82 17.10 13.63
C LEU A 84 8.24 17.74 12.37
N ALA A 85 7.19 18.56 12.50
CA ALA A 85 6.59 19.26 11.37
C ALA A 85 7.60 20.19 10.66
N THR A 86 8.43 20.90 11.44
CA THR A 86 9.49 21.76 10.92
C THR A 86 10.56 20.94 10.18
N LEU A 87 10.99 19.82 10.76
CA LEU A 87 11.96 18.92 10.15
C LEU A 87 11.44 18.34 8.83
N ILE A 88 10.24 17.76 8.83
CA ILE A 88 9.63 17.19 7.61
C ILE A 88 9.47 18.27 6.55
N LYS A 89 9.05 19.49 6.91
CA LYS A 89 8.96 20.61 5.97
C LYS A 89 10.32 20.98 5.37
N SER A 90 11.40 20.95 6.16
CA SER A 90 12.77 21.21 5.68
C SER A 90 13.30 20.13 4.73
N ILE A 91 12.85 18.88 4.91
CA ILE A 91 13.18 17.77 4.00
C ILE A 91 12.36 17.92 2.72
N ALA A 92 11.05 18.13 2.85
CA ALA A 92 10.14 18.31 1.72
C ALA A 92 10.51 19.51 0.84
N SER A 93 11.06 20.59 1.41
CA SER A 93 11.51 21.76 0.64
C SER A 93 12.71 21.49 -0.27
N LYS A 94 13.39 20.34 -0.13
CA LYS A 94 14.45 19.91 -1.06
C LYS A 94 13.89 19.33 -2.36
N ASN A 95 12.63 18.88 -2.35
CA ASN A 95 11.98 18.38 -3.55
C ASN A 95 11.63 19.55 -4.47
N GLN A 96 11.86 19.37 -5.77
CA GLN A 96 11.49 20.35 -6.78
C GLN A 96 10.16 19.95 -7.41
N LYS A 97 9.18 20.86 -7.39
CA LYS A 97 7.87 20.63 -8.02
C LYS A 97 7.91 21.13 -9.46
N TRP A 98 8.10 20.21 -10.40
CA TRP A 98 8.11 20.50 -11.83
C TRP A 98 6.73 20.28 -12.44
N ARG A 99 6.50 20.87 -13.62
CA ARG A 99 5.41 20.44 -14.49
C ARG A 99 5.90 19.21 -15.24
N SER A 100 5.47 18.04 -14.78
CA SER A 100 5.89 16.75 -15.35
C SER A 100 4.91 16.32 -16.44
N PHE A 101 5.39 16.24 -17.68
CA PHE A 101 4.68 15.67 -18.84
C PHE A 101 5.30 14.34 -19.27
N ILE A 102 5.81 13.57 -18.30
CA ILE A 102 6.44 12.26 -18.55
C ILE A 102 5.40 11.23 -18.99
N GLY A 103 4.17 11.31 -18.46
CA GLY A 103 3.11 10.34 -18.73
C GLY A 103 3.40 9.01 -18.04
N MET A 104 3.44 7.93 -18.82
CA MET A 104 3.76 6.58 -18.33
C MET A 104 2.84 6.10 -17.18
N GLY A 105 1.54 6.40 -17.25
CA GLY A 105 0.55 6.00 -16.26
C GLY A 105 0.33 6.99 -15.11
N TYR A 106 1.14 8.06 -15.02
CA TYR A 106 1.00 9.10 -14.00
C TYR A 106 0.77 10.46 -14.63
N TYR A 107 -0.43 10.99 -14.44
CA TYR A 107 -0.87 12.27 -15.00
C TYR A 107 -1.32 13.18 -13.87
N ASN A 108 -0.83 14.42 -13.86
CA ASN A 108 -1.22 15.38 -12.84
C ASN A 108 -2.70 15.74 -12.99
N CYS A 109 -3.45 15.80 -11.89
CA CYS A 109 -4.85 16.15 -11.88
C CYS A 109 -5.15 17.24 -10.84
N HIS A 110 -6.24 17.97 -11.04
CA HIS A 110 -6.75 18.89 -10.04
C HIS A 110 -7.69 18.13 -9.10
N THR A 111 -7.21 17.79 -7.91
CA THR A 111 -8.07 17.23 -6.85
C THR A 111 -8.96 18.33 -6.28
N PRO A 112 -10.30 18.24 -6.41
CA PRO A 112 -11.21 19.24 -5.86
C PRO A 112 -10.98 19.45 -4.36
N HIS A 113 -10.80 20.71 -3.95
CA HIS A 113 -10.46 21.04 -2.55
C HIS A 113 -11.50 20.54 -1.54
N VAL A 114 -12.78 20.43 -1.95
CA VAL A 114 -13.84 19.85 -1.11
C VAL A 114 -13.56 18.39 -0.76
N ILE A 115 -12.96 17.61 -1.67
CA ILE A 115 -12.57 16.21 -1.44
C ILE A 115 -11.32 16.16 -0.56
N VAL A 116 -10.31 17.01 -0.84
CA VAL A 116 -9.10 17.09 -0.01
C VAL A 116 -9.47 17.36 1.44
N ARG A 117 -10.28 18.39 1.69
CA ARG A 117 -10.59 18.84 3.05
C ARG A 117 -11.53 17.91 3.80
N ASN A 118 -12.58 17.41 3.15
CA ASN A 118 -13.66 16.69 3.84
C ASN A 118 -13.52 15.16 3.81
N MET A 119 -12.59 14.63 3.00
CA MET A 119 -12.34 13.20 2.87
C MET A 119 -10.87 12.85 3.17
N LEU A 120 -9.90 13.39 2.41
CA LEU A 120 -8.48 13.03 2.56
C LEU A 120 -7.83 13.58 3.84
N GLU A 121 -8.31 14.69 4.37
CA GLU A 121 -7.83 15.27 5.65
C GLU A 121 -8.78 14.95 6.82
N ASN A 122 -9.81 14.13 6.60
CA ASN A 122 -10.85 13.86 7.59
C ASN A 122 -10.65 12.46 8.22
N PRO A 123 -10.35 12.37 9.53
CA PRO A 123 -10.17 11.08 10.19
C PRO A 123 -11.43 10.21 10.17
N GLY A 124 -12.63 10.79 10.06
CA GLY A 124 -13.87 10.03 9.92
C GLY A 124 -13.92 9.13 8.69
N TRP A 125 -13.17 9.48 7.63
CA TRP A 125 -13.01 8.67 6.42
C TRP A 125 -11.76 7.78 6.45
N LEU A 126 -10.68 8.23 7.11
CA LEU A 126 -9.38 7.57 7.06
C LEU A 126 -9.10 6.56 8.18
N THR A 127 -9.78 6.69 9.31
CA THR A 127 -9.52 5.83 10.49
C THR A 127 -10.26 4.49 10.48
N PRO A 128 -11.49 4.36 9.93
CA PRO A 128 -12.13 3.05 9.85
C PRO A 128 -11.33 2.09 8.96
N TYR A 129 -11.33 0.80 9.34
CA TYR A 129 -10.71 -0.25 8.53
C TYR A 129 -11.73 -0.91 7.59
N THR A 130 -11.38 -2.07 7.03
CA THR A 130 -12.23 -2.88 6.15
C THR A 130 -13.66 -3.01 6.67
N PRO A 131 -14.68 -2.85 5.81
CA PRO A 131 -16.09 -3.03 6.18
C PRO A 131 -16.49 -4.48 6.49
N TYR A 132 -15.96 -5.07 7.57
CA TYR A 132 -16.46 -6.37 8.03
C TYR A 132 -17.84 -6.28 8.68
N GLN A 133 -18.19 -5.12 9.26
CA GLN A 133 -19.51 -4.82 9.79
C GLN A 133 -20.20 -3.85 8.83
N GLU A 134 -21.09 -4.40 8.02
CA GLU A 134 -21.73 -3.72 6.90
C GLU A 134 -22.64 -2.57 7.39
N GLU A 135 -23.37 -2.78 8.48
CA GLU A 135 -24.41 -1.89 9.00
C GLU A 135 -23.85 -0.55 9.47
N ILE A 136 -22.63 -0.55 10.02
CA ILE A 136 -21.90 0.66 10.44
C ILE A 136 -20.91 1.15 9.37
N GLY A 137 -20.97 0.56 8.18
CA GLY A 137 -20.07 0.82 7.06
C GLY A 137 -20.72 1.38 5.81
N GLN A 138 -22.03 1.61 5.83
CA GLN A 138 -22.82 1.92 4.63
C GLN A 138 -22.26 3.11 3.84
N GLY A 139 -21.82 4.20 4.49
CA GLY A 139 -21.29 5.37 3.77
C GLY A 139 -20.07 5.07 2.89
N ARG A 140 -19.12 4.25 3.37
CA ARG A 140 -17.95 3.86 2.55
C ARG A 140 -18.31 2.79 1.52
N LEU A 141 -19.21 1.87 1.86
CA LEU A 141 -19.67 0.82 0.95
C LEU A 141 -20.41 1.42 -0.25
N GLU A 142 -21.26 2.42 -0.02
CA GLU A 142 -21.91 3.18 -1.09
C GLU A 142 -20.89 3.90 -1.97
N SER A 143 -19.87 4.54 -1.38
CA SER A 143 -18.80 5.17 -2.16
C SER A 143 -17.99 4.16 -2.99
N LEU A 144 -17.78 2.95 -2.49
CA LEU A 144 -17.10 1.88 -3.24
C LEU A 144 -18.00 1.32 -4.36
N LEU A 145 -19.31 1.22 -4.13
CA LEU A 145 -20.27 0.86 -5.17
C LEU A 145 -20.27 1.91 -6.29
N ASN A 146 -20.26 3.20 -5.95
CA ASN A 146 -20.12 4.28 -6.93
C ASN A 146 -18.84 4.17 -7.76
N PHE A 147 -17.71 3.78 -7.13
CA PHE A 147 -16.46 3.50 -7.83
C PHE A 147 -16.62 2.33 -8.80
N GLN A 148 -17.24 1.22 -8.37
CA GLN A 148 -17.48 0.06 -9.22
C GLN A 148 -18.37 0.41 -10.42
N THR A 149 -19.47 1.15 -10.19
CA THR A 149 -20.35 1.63 -11.25
C THR A 149 -19.61 2.53 -12.23
N LEU A 150 -18.80 3.48 -11.76
CA LEU A 150 -17.99 4.34 -12.62
C LEU A 150 -17.04 3.52 -13.50
N VAL A 151 -16.36 2.52 -12.95
CA VAL A 151 -15.44 1.66 -13.70
C VAL A 151 -16.21 0.82 -14.73
N VAL A 152 -17.35 0.25 -14.35
CA VAL A 152 -18.24 -0.50 -15.26
C VAL A 152 -18.70 0.38 -16.42
N ASP A 153 -19.18 1.59 -16.14
CA ASP A 153 -19.68 2.52 -17.16
C ASP A 153 -18.58 2.98 -18.12
N LEU A 154 -17.37 3.25 -17.61
CA LEU A 154 -16.23 3.69 -18.43
C LEU A 154 -15.61 2.56 -19.26
N THR A 155 -15.57 1.34 -18.72
CA THR A 155 -14.94 0.19 -19.39
C THR A 155 -15.91 -0.64 -20.21
N CYS A 156 -17.22 -0.41 -20.03
CA CYS A 156 -18.30 -1.21 -20.60
C CYS A 156 -18.18 -2.71 -20.26
N MET A 157 -17.61 -3.04 -19.11
CA MET A 157 -17.48 -4.41 -18.61
C MET A 157 -18.59 -4.74 -17.61
N ASP A 158 -18.98 -6.01 -17.50
CA ASP A 158 -20.13 -6.40 -16.67
C ASP A 158 -19.92 -6.18 -15.16
N VAL A 159 -18.69 -6.27 -14.66
CA VAL A 159 -18.36 -6.22 -13.23
C VAL A 159 -17.01 -5.55 -13.00
N ALA A 160 -16.91 -4.75 -11.93
CA ALA A 160 -15.66 -4.22 -11.39
C ALA A 160 -15.51 -4.57 -9.90
N ASN A 161 -14.27 -4.66 -9.42
CA ASN A 161 -13.99 -4.82 -7.99
C ASN A 161 -13.82 -3.45 -7.29
N ALA A 162 -13.66 -3.47 -5.97
CA ALA A 162 -13.48 -2.29 -5.14
C ALA A 162 -12.01 -1.82 -5.06
N SER A 163 -11.29 -1.81 -6.20
CA SER A 163 -9.87 -1.46 -6.38
C SER A 163 -8.84 -2.59 -6.25
N LEU A 164 -7.64 -2.33 -6.78
CA LEU A 164 -6.39 -3.05 -6.59
C LEU A 164 -5.28 -2.04 -6.24
N LEU A 165 -4.05 -2.52 -6.01
CA LEU A 165 -2.95 -1.69 -5.51
C LEU A 165 -2.46 -0.64 -6.52
N ASP A 166 -2.19 -1.07 -7.76
CA ASP A 166 -1.76 -0.22 -8.86
C ASP A 166 -2.06 -0.88 -10.21
N GLU A 167 -1.79 -0.15 -11.29
CA GLU A 167 -1.99 -0.60 -12.66
C GLU A 167 -1.19 -1.88 -13.00
N ALA A 168 0.09 -1.93 -12.63
CA ALA A 168 1.01 -3.00 -12.99
C ALA A 168 0.68 -4.33 -12.28
N THR A 169 0.27 -4.25 -11.01
CA THR A 169 -0.23 -5.39 -10.23
C THR A 169 -1.60 -5.83 -10.71
N SER A 170 -2.47 -4.91 -11.14
CA SER A 170 -3.75 -5.25 -11.78
C SER A 170 -3.57 -6.03 -13.08
N ALA A 171 -2.58 -5.65 -13.90
CA ALA A 171 -2.19 -6.43 -15.08
C ALA A 171 -1.71 -7.85 -14.73
N SER A 172 -0.98 -7.99 -13.63
CA SER A 172 -0.50 -9.29 -13.14
C SER A 172 -1.63 -10.18 -12.58
N GLU A 173 -2.65 -9.60 -11.95
CA GLU A 173 -3.83 -10.35 -11.50
C GLU A 173 -4.65 -10.86 -12.69
N ALA A 174 -4.77 -10.08 -13.77
CA ALA A 174 -5.41 -10.55 -14.99
C ALA A 174 -4.62 -11.68 -15.68
N LEU A 175 -3.28 -11.60 -15.73
CA LEU A 175 -2.44 -12.73 -16.14
C LEU A 175 -2.78 -13.99 -15.35
N THR A 176 -2.87 -13.85 -14.02
CA THR A 176 -3.20 -14.96 -13.12
C THR A 176 -4.62 -15.47 -13.37
N MET A 177 -5.59 -14.58 -13.61
CA MET A 177 -6.98 -14.92 -13.92
C MET A 177 -7.08 -15.72 -15.23
N THR A 178 -6.46 -15.25 -16.32
CA THR A 178 -6.46 -15.95 -17.61
C THR A 178 -5.76 -17.30 -17.50
N PHE A 179 -4.63 -17.35 -16.78
CA PHE A 179 -3.90 -18.59 -16.54
C PHE A 179 -4.75 -19.59 -15.76
N ARG A 180 -5.46 -19.15 -14.73
CA ARG A 180 -6.33 -20.04 -13.94
C ARG A 180 -7.47 -20.60 -14.78
N HIS A 181 -7.99 -19.85 -15.74
CA HIS A 181 -9.09 -20.23 -16.61
C HIS A 181 -8.70 -21.32 -17.63
N ASN A 182 -7.60 -21.15 -18.37
CA ASN A 182 -7.23 -22.05 -19.48
C ASN A 182 -5.92 -22.84 -19.32
N LYS A 183 -5.13 -22.58 -18.27
CA LYS A 183 -3.87 -23.27 -17.91
C LYS A 183 -2.74 -23.19 -18.94
N ARG A 184 -2.85 -22.36 -19.99
CA ARG A 184 -1.80 -22.19 -21.01
C ARG A 184 -0.61 -21.45 -20.40
N LYS A 185 0.62 -21.89 -20.69
CA LYS A 185 1.84 -21.37 -20.04
C LYS A 185 2.53 -20.21 -20.75
N ARG A 186 1.92 -19.64 -21.78
CA ARG A 186 2.43 -18.44 -22.45
C ARG A 186 1.46 -17.29 -22.25
N TRP A 187 1.95 -16.06 -22.17
CA TRP A 187 1.13 -14.85 -22.07
C TRP A 187 1.73 -13.77 -22.96
N PHE A 188 0.88 -13.05 -23.71
CA PHE A 188 1.35 -12.03 -24.63
C PHE A 188 1.14 -10.64 -24.05
N ILE A 189 2.13 -9.78 -24.22
CA ILE A 189 2.07 -8.37 -23.82
C ILE A 189 2.52 -7.50 -25.00
N ALA A 190 1.76 -6.47 -25.34
CA ALA A 190 2.18 -5.55 -26.40
C ALA A 190 3.49 -4.83 -25.99
N ASP A 191 4.36 -4.56 -26.95
CA ASP A 191 5.65 -3.88 -26.70
C ASP A 191 5.52 -2.38 -26.38
N ASN A 192 4.32 -1.83 -26.54
CA ASN A 192 3.97 -0.45 -26.27
C ASN A 192 3.20 -0.25 -24.95
N VAL A 193 3.19 -1.23 -24.06
CA VAL A 193 2.72 -1.07 -22.67
C VAL A 193 3.71 -0.23 -21.86
N HIS A 194 3.29 0.28 -20.70
CA HIS A 194 4.21 0.94 -19.80
C HIS A 194 5.33 -0.02 -19.31
N PRO A 195 6.60 0.44 -19.26
CA PRO A 195 7.72 -0.44 -18.94
C PRO A 195 7.67 -1.01 -17.52
N GLN A 196 7.13 -0.26 -16.55
CA GLN A 196 6.91 -0.78 -15.20
C GLN A 196 5.85 -1.89 -15.17
N THR A 197 4.82 -1.81 -16.02
CA THR A 197 3.80 -2.86 -16.15
C THR A 197 4.43 -4.15 -16.66
N LEU A 198 5.23 -4.07 -17.73
CA LEU A 198 5.98 -5.21 -18.26
C LEU A 198 6.87 -5.85 -17.20
N SER A 199 7.63 -5.04 -16.45
CA SER A 199 8.55 -5.54 -15.43
C SER A 199 7.83 -6.30 -14.30
N VAL A 200 6.71 -5.78 -13.80
CA VAL A 200 5.93 -6.41 -12.72
C VAL A 200 5.26 -7.70 -13.23
N VAL A 201 4.69 -7.67 -14.43
CA VAL A 201 4.08 -8.85 -15.07
C VAL A 201 5.12 -9.95 -15.24
N GLN A 202 6.31 -9.65 -15.79
CA GLN A 202 7.39 -10.62 -15.95
C GLN A 202 7.82 -11.21 -14.60
N THR A 203 7.94 -10.37 -13.57
CA THR A 203 8.31 -10.81 -12.22
C THR A 203 7.28 -11.82 -11.68
N ARG A 204 5.99 -11.50 -11.78
CA ARG A 204 4.89 -12.37 -11.33
C ARG A 204 4.81 -13.66 -12.15
N ALA A 205 4.95 -13.58 -13.47
CA ALA A 205 4.92 -14.72 -14.36
C ALA A 205 6.07 -15.70 -14.10
N SER A 206 7.27 -15.20 -13.76
CA SER A 206 8.45 -16.02 -13.47
C SER A 206 8.21 -16.97 -12.29
N ALA A 207 7.54 -16.51 -11.24
CA ALA A 207 7.20 -17.31 -10.07
C ALA A 207 6.16 -18.42 -10.38
N LEU A 208 5.37 -18.25 -11.44
CA LEU A 208 4.35 -19.20 -11.88
C LEU A 208 4.82 -20.11 -13.04
N GLY A 209 6.04 -19.90 -13.55
CA GLY A 209 6.55 -20.61 -14.71
C GLY A 209 5.77 -20.32 -16.00
N ILE A 210 5.29 -19.08 -16.15
CA ILE A 210 4.59 -18.60 -17.34
C ILE A 210 5.58 -17.81 -18.21
N GLU A 211 5.68 -18.16 -19.49
CA GLU A 211 6.48 -17.44 -20.49
C GLU A 211 5.74 -16.16 -20.92
N VAL A 212 6.35 -15.00 -20.71
CA VAL A 212 5.82 -13.72 -21.20
C VAL A 212 6.51 -13.36 -22.52
N CYS A 213 5.73 -13.27 -23.59
CA CYS A 213 6.21 -12.85 -24.91
C CYS A 213 5.79 -11.41 -25.19
N SER A 214 6.75 -10.57 -25.56
CA SER A 214 6.50 -9.16 -25.93
C SER A 214 6.63 -8.95 -27.43
N GLY A 215 5.78 -8.12 -28.03
CA GLY A 215 5.91 -7.69 -29.43
C GLY A 215 4.68 -6.95 -29.97
N ASP A 216 4.67 -6.68 -31.28
CA ASP A 216 3.53 -6.06 -31.96
C ASP A 216 2.36 -7.07 -32.07
N PRO A 217 1.21 -6.81 -31.42
CA PRO A 217 0.05 -7.69 -31.48
C PRO A 217 -0.51 -7.89 -32.90
N LYS A 218 -0.28 -6.95 -33.83
CA LYS A 218 -0.76 -7.07 -35.22
C LYS A 218 0.01 -8.10 -36.04
N GLN A 219 1.25 -8.41 -35.67
CA GLN A 219 2.09 -9.42 -36.32
C GLN A 219 1.83 -10.85 -35.83
N VAL A 220 0.99 -11.02 -34.81
CA VAL A 220 0.67 -12.33 -34.26
C VAL A 220 -0.42 -13.00 -35.11
N ASN A 221 -0.05 -14.08 -35.79
CA ASN A 221 -0.96 -14.84 -36.65
C ASN A 221 -1.85 -15.83 -35.87
N ASP A 222 -1.36 -16.39 -34.77
CA ASP A 222 -2.07 -17.38 -33.95
C ASP A 222 -1.85 -17.15 -32.46
N PHE A 223 -2.94 -16.87 -31.75
CA PHE A 223 -2.91 -16.71 -30.29
C PHE A 223 -3.12 -18.00 -29.48
N LYS A 224 -3.37 -19.17 -30.08
CA LYS A 224 -3.75 -20.42 -29.37
C LYS A 224 -2.81 -20.83 -28.25
N SER A 225 -1.52 -20.53 -28.39
CA SER A 225 -0.52 -20.87 -27.37
C SER A 225 -0.55 -19.96 -26.13
N TYR A 226 -1.18 -18.78 -26.23
CA TYR A 226 -1.27 -17.79 -25.17
C TYR A 226 -2.51 -18.00 -24.30
N SER A 227 -2.34 -17.76 -23.01
CA SER A 227 -3.41 -17.76 -22.01
C SER A 227 -4.21 -16.47 -22.05
N GLY A 228 -3.54 -15.35 -22.29
CA GLY A 228 -4.14 -14.03 -22.38
C GLY A 228 -3.22 -13.06 -23.13
N VAL A 229 -3.79 -11.89 -23.43
CA VAL A 229 -3.14 -10.80 -24.17
C VAL A 229 -3.38 -9.50 -23.41
N LEU A 230 -2.31 -8.75 -23.13
CA LEU A 230 -2.38 -7.39 -22.59
C LEU A 230 -2.09 -6.35 -23.66
N LEU A 231 -3.01 -5.40 -23.79
CA LEU A 231 -2.93 -4.26 -24.69
C LEU A 231 -3.07 -2.96 -23.88
N GLN A 232 -2.23 -1.96 -24.19
CA GLN A 232 -2.36 -0.61 -23.63
C GLN A 232 -3.16 0.29 -24.57
N TYR A 233 -4.09 1.08 -24.02
CA TYR A 233 -4.95 1.96 -24.80
C TYR A 233 -5.29 3.27 -24.06
N PRO A 234 -4.85 4.45 -24.55
CA PRO A 234 -3.77 4.67 -25.51
C PRO A 234 -2.45 4.05 -25.05
N ASP A 235 -1.54 3.80 -25.98
CA ASP A 235 -0.27 3.18 -25.66
C ASP A 235 0.67 4.09 -24.84
N THR A 236 1.82 3.57 -24.41
CA THR A 236 2.80 4.33 -23.62
C THR A 236 3.35 5.57 -24.30
N TYR A 237 3.20 5.69 -25.63
CA TYR A 237 3.64 6.82 -26.44
C TYR A 237 2.49 7.76 -26.82
N GLY A 238 1.26 7.45 -26.39
CA GLY A 238 0.05 8.22 -26.66
C GLY A 238 -0.65 7.87 -27.97
N ASN A 239 -0.28 6.78 -28.64
CA ASN A 239 -0.93 6.35 -29.88
C ASN A 239 -2.25 5.62 -29.59
N LEU A 240 -3.23 5.87 -30.45
CA LEU A 240 -4.50 5.16 -30.49
C LEU A 240 -4.48 4.15 -31.63
N PHE A 241 -4.67 2.87 -31.31
CA PHE A 241 -4.78 1.81 -32.29
C PHE A 241 -6.15 1.15 -32.21
N ASP A 242 -6.71 0.83 -33.37
CA ASP A 242 -7.82 -0.12 -33.44
C ASP A 242 -7.30 -1.54 -33.24
N TYR A 243 -7.76 -2.18 -32.17
CA TYR A 243 -7.41 -3.55 -31.80
C TYR A 243 -8.53 -4.56 -32.11
N SER A 244 -9.61 -4.15 -32.79
CA SER A 244 -10.77 -5.01 -33.07
C SER A 244 -10.36 -6.32 -33.75
N ASP A 245 -9.50 -6.26 -34.78
CA ASP A 245 -9.01 -7.45 -35.48
C ASP A 245 -8.15 -8.36 -34.59
N VAL A 246 -7.29 -7.78 -33.76
CA VAL A 246 -6.47 -8.54 -32.79
C VAL A 246 -7.39 -9.28 -31.82
N VAL A 247 -8.45 -8.60 -31.37
CA VAL A 247 -9.43 -9.12 -30.42
C VAL A 247 -10.25 -10.25 -31.01
N HIS A 248 -10.75 -10.08 -32.23
CA HIS A 248 -11.45 -11.15 -32.94
C HIS A 248 -10.55 -12.37 -33.15
N LYS A 249 -9.28 -12.19 -33.54
CA LYS A 249 -8.33 -13.30 -33.74
C LYS A 249 -8.09 -14.08 -32.45
N ALA A 250 -7.84 -13.42 -31.32
CA ALA A 250 -7.56 -14.16 -30.09
C ALA A 250 -8.82 -14.79 -29.46
N HIS A 251 -9.99 -14.16 -29.58
CA HIS A 251 -11.26 -14.79 -29.18
C HIS A 251 -11.55 -16.07 -29.96
N ASN A 252 -11.29 -16.09 -31.28
CA ASN A 252 -11.41 -17.31 -32.10
C ASN A 252 -10.47 -18.45 -31.64
N ASN A 253 -9.42 -18.12 -30.89
CA ASN A 253 -8.44 -19.06 -30.32
C ASN A 253 -8.67 -19.33 -28.83
N GLU A 254 -9.84 -18.95 -28.30
CA GLU A 254 -10.24 -19.07 -26.88
C GLU A 254 -9.31 -18.35 -25.91
N VAL A 255 -8.68 -17.26 -26.37
CA VAL A 255 -7.83 -16.38 -25.57
C VAL A 255 -8.63 -15.20 -25.08
N ARG A 256 -8.49 -14.84 -23.81
CA ARG A 256 -9.16 -13.69 -23.20
C ARG A 256 -8.22 -12.48 -23.13
N PHE A 257 -8.81 -11.29 -23.17
CA PHE A 257 -8.08 -10.02 -23.16
C PHE A 257 -8.12 -9.33 -21.82
N GLN A 258 -7.09 -8.51 -21.61
CA GLN A 258 -7.14 -7.38 -20.72
C GLN A 258 -6.82 -6.11 -21.52
N TYR A 259 -7.69 -5.12 -21.40
CA TYR A 259 -7.40 -3.75 -21.81
C TYR A 259 -6.88 -2.95 -20.62
N GLN A 260 -5.88 -2.12 -20.87
CA GLN A 260 -5.35 -1.17 -19.91
C GLN A 260 -5.69 0.23 -20.41
N TYR A 261 -6.77 0.78 -19.85
CA TYR A 261 -7.27 2.10 -20.21
C TYR A 261 -6.46 3.18 -19.49
N ASN A 262 -5.78 4.02 -20.26
CA ASN A 262 -5.23 5.28 -19.76
C ASN A 262 -6.19 6.40 -20.11
N ASN A 263 -6.93 6.92 -19.13
CA ASN A 263 -7.66 8.17 -19.36
C ASN A 263 -6.64 9.29 -19.57
N THR A 264 -6.54 9.78 -20.80
CA THR A 264 -5.91 11.06 -21.17
C THR A 264 -6.84 12.23 -20.85
#